data_AF-A0A418LWI3-F1
#
_entry.id   AF-A0A418LWI3-F1
#
_cell.length_a   1.000
_cell.length_b   1.000
_cell.length_c   1.000
_cell.angle_alpha   90.00
_cell.angle_beta   90.00
_cell.angle_gamma   90.00
#
_symmetry.space_group_name_H-M   'P 1'
#
loop_
_entity.id
_entity.type
_entity.pdbx_description
1 polymer ?
#
loop_
_entity_poly.entity_id
_entity_poly.type
_entity_poly.pdbx_seq_one_letter_code
_entity_poly.pdbx_strand_id
1 'polypeptide(L)'
;MPSFQSVATHTHVSTNDTFETVLNQSINCFTGVRQNALGVLYRYARYPHRIHQRYSAPLALPVLRQFRADTYWAMGGGVRTNPLLHSFSQVCARFAITLLEVDTFLAAKEGYLLALAKAQPDSLPPLDSSHRPLIRMLLRIILSPTALNDSLVATCQRLADCLQAINWLSSVLNARSILAEPLGRRQLELVLDSIRTELETLDLPVESLPAEVRSAIGVIGRHFVDKLDELEQLMACSACQIARRSCCRNGLTTSKSA
;
A
#
# COMPACT_ATOMS: atom_id res chain seq x y z
N MET A 1 11.86 34.85 4.95
CA MET A 1 12.09 33.40 4.90
C MET A 1 10.79 32.70 5.24
N PRO A 2 10.20 31.87 4.37
CA PRO A 2 9.01 31.11 4.74
C PRO A 2 9.43 30.03 5.75
N SER A 3 8.66 29.88 6.82
CA SER A 3 8.93 28.92 7.91
C SER A 3 8.78 27.48 7.42
N PHE A 4 9.51 26.55 8.06
CA PHE A 4 9.51 25.10 7.78
C PHE A 4 8.11 24.46 7.76
N GLN A 5 7.10 25.12 8.32
CA GLN A 5 5.68 24.72 8.26
C GLN A 5 5.03 24.92 6.88
N SER A 6 5.54 25.83 6.03
CA SER A 6 4.95 26.09 4.70
C SER A 6 5.44 25.12 3.61
N VAL A 7 6.55 24.41 3.86
CA VAL A 7 7.09 23.38 2.95
C VAL A 7 6.51 22.00 3.29
N ALA A 8 6.20 21.74 4.58
CA ALA A 8 5.54 20.51 5.02
C ALA A 8 4.05 20.40 4.59
N THR A 9 3.45 21.48 4.09
CA THR A 9 2.04 21.52 3.67
C THR A 9 1.81 21.16 2.20
N HIS A 10 2.87 20.95 1.40
CA HIS A 10 2.75 20.78 -0.06
C HIS A 10 3.04 19.36 -0.58
N THR A 11 3.25 18.37 0.29
CA THR A 11 3.23 16.93 -0.05
C THR A 11 2.04 16.18 0.57
N HIS A 12 1.02 16.93 1.03
CA HIS A 12 -0.32 16.42 1.27
C HIS A 12 -1.02 16.14 -0.07
N VAL A 13 -0.42 15.31 -0.92
CA VAL A 13 -1.11 14.85 -2.13
C VAL A 13 -2.17 13.87 -1.69
N SER A 14 -3.40 14.35 -1.72
CA SER A 14 -4.69 13.67 -1.75
C SER A 14 -4.68 12.40 -2.62
N THR A 15 -4.01 11.35 -2.16
CA THR A 15 -4.02 10.00 -2.76
C THR A 15 -4.94 9.04 -2.00
N ASN A 16 -5.57 9.49 -0.92
CA ASN A 16 -6.31 8.63 0.00
C ASN A 16 -7.81 8.50 -0.31
N ASP A 17 -8.50 9.52 -0.82
CA ASP A 17 -9.97 9.47 -0.86
C ASP A 17 -10.50 8.41 -1.85
N THR A 18 -9.86 8.26 -3.02
CA THR A 18 -10.29 7.27 -4.03
C THR A 18 -9.98 5.84 -3.60
N PHE A 19 -8.82 5.58 -3.00
CA PHE A 19 -8.45 4.24 -2.54
C PHE A 19 -9.24 3.82 -1.29
N GLU A 20 -9.47 4.75 -0.35
CA GLU A 20 -10.37 4.50 0.78
C GLU A 20 -11.80 4.24 0.28
N THR A 21 -12.25 4.92 -0.78
CA THR A 21 -13.56 4.67 -1.41
C THR A 21 -13.65 3.26 -2.01
N VAL A 22 -12.65 2.83 -2.78
CA VAL A 22 -12.61 1.50 -3.41
C VAL A 22 -12.55 0.38 -2.37
N LEU A 23 -11.76 0.56 -1.31
CA LEU A 23 -11.71 -0.40 -0.20
C LEU A 23 -13.05 -0.46 0.55
N ASN A 24 -13.69 0.68 0.83
CA ASN A 24 -15.01 0.71 1.45
C ASN A 24 -16.07 0.03 0.56
N GLN A 25 -16.05 0.27 -0.76
CA GLN A 25 -16.91 -0.41 -1.72
C GLN A 25 -16.70 -1.93 -1.70
N SER A 26 -15.45 -2.37 -1.61
CA SER A 26 -15.08 -3.79 -1.54
C SER A 26 -15.55 -4.44 -0.23
N ILE A 27 -15.43 -3.74 0.89
CA ILE A 27 -15.96 -4.19 2.19
C ILE A 27 -17.49 -4.30 2.14
N ASN A 28 -18.16 -3.39 1.43
CA ASN A 28 -19.61 -3.39 1.28
C ASN A 28 -20.15 -4.53 0.39
N CYS A 29 -19.28 -5.28 -0.30
CA CYS A 29 -19.68 -6.55 -0.92
C CYS A 29 -20.01 -7.64 0.10
N PHE A 30 -19.54 -7.50 1.35
CA PHE A 30 -19.83 -8.42 2.44
C PHE A 30 -21.01 -7.93 3.28
N THR A 31 -21.67 -8.85 3.99
CA THR A 31 -22.80 -8.53 4.86
C THR A 31 -22.55 -8.93 6.32
N GLY A 32 -23.27 -8.26 7.22
CA GLY A 32 -23.35 -8.61 8.64
C GLY A 32 -22.00 -8.67 9.35
N VAL A 33 -21.70 -9.84 9.92
CA VAL A 33 -20.53 -10.06 10.76
C VAL A 33 -19.21 -9.85 9.99
N ARG A 34 -19.12 -10.37 8.76
CA ARG A 34 -17.89 -10.27 7.96
C ARG A 34 -17.60 -8.84 7.55
N GLN A 35 -18.63 -8.10 7.13
CA GLN A 35 -18.51 -6.68 6.78
C GLN A 35 -17.96 -5.86 7.96
N ASN A 36 -18.53 -6.06 9.15
CA ASN A 36 -18.07 -5.38 10.36
C ASN A 36 -16.61 -5.74 10.68
N ALA A 37 -16.28 -7.04 10.66
CA ALA A 37 -14.93 -7.53 10.93
C ALA A 37 -13.89 -6.97 9.96
N LEU A 38 -14.20 -6.94 8.66
CA LEU A 38 -13.33 -6.33 7.64
C LEU A 38 -13.17 -4.82 7.86
N GLY A 39 -14.25 -4.11 8.20
CA GLY A 39 -14.19 -2.69 8.55
C GLY A 39 -13.31 -2.40 9.78
N VAL A 40 -13.38 -3.27 10.80
CA VAL A 40 -12.51 -3.18 11.99
C VAL A 40 -11.05 -3.48 11.62
N LEU A 41 -10.79 -4.56 10.88
CA LEU A 41 -9.43 -4.91 10.42
C LEU A 41 -8.82 -3.78 9.59
N TYR A 42 -9.60 -3.19 8.68
CA TYR A 42 -9.19 -2.05 7.87
C TYR A 42 -8.81 -0.85 8.75
N ARG A 43 -9.68 -0.43 9.68
CA ARG A 43 -9.39 0.69 10.60
C ARG A 43 -8.15 0.41 11.47
N TYR A 44 -7.99 -0.83 11.93
CA TYR A 44 -6.83 -1.26 12.70
C TYR A 44 -5.55 -1.13 11.87
N ALA A 45 -5.51 -1.70 10.67
CA ALA A 45 -4.34 -1.65 9.79
C ALA A 45 -4.02 -0.23 9.29
N ARG A 46 -5.05 0.62 9.18
CA ARG A 46 -4.92 2.03 8.79
C ARG A 46 -4.26 2.88 9.87
N TYR A 47 -4.41 2.54 11.15
CA TYR A 47 -3.88 3.35 12.25
C TYR A 47 -2.34 3.46 12.21
N PRO A 48 -1.55 2.37 12.12
CA PRO A 48 -0.10 2.44 11.91
C PRO A 48 0.31 3.25 10.69
N HIS A 49 -0.44 3.15 9.60
CA HIS A 49 -0.16 3.92 8.38
C HIS A 49 -0.37 5.43 8.59
N ARG A 50 -1.41 5.83 9.34
CA ARG A 50 -1.66 7.25 9.68
C ARG A 50 -0.61 7.82 10.64
N ILE A 51 -0.04 7.00 11.53
CA ILE A 51 1.11 7.44 12.36
C ILE A 51 2.25 7.90 11.44
N HIS A 52 2.63 7.08 10.46
CA HIS A 52 3.69 7.43 9.51
C HIS A 52 3.37 8.68 8.68
N GLN A 53 2.12 8.87 8.24
CA GLN A 53 1.72 10.06 7.48
C GLN A 53 1.78 11.35 8.31
N ARG A 54 1.57 11.25 9.63
CA ARG A 54 1.50 12.41 10.53
C ARG A 54 2.83 12.77 11.18
N TYR A 55 3.70 11.78 11.39
CA TYR A 55 4.94 11.95 12.13
C TYR A 55 6.15 11.52 11.30
N SER A 56 7.26 12.23 11.45
CA SER A 56 8.55 11.74 10.92
C SER A 56 8.89 10.38 11.54
N ALA A 57 9.68 9.57 10.85
CA ALA A 57 9.99 8.21 11.29
C ALA A 57 10.53 8.11 12.75
N PRO A 58 11.43 9.00 13.22
CA PRO A 58 11.89 8.99 14.62
C PRO A 58 10.76 9.21 15.65
N LEU A 59 9.75 10.02 15.31
CA LEU A 59 8.60 10.30 16.16
C LEU A 59 7.50 9.24 16.02
N ALA A 60 7.38 8.60 14.85
CA ALA A 60 6.42 7.55 14.59
C ALA A 60 6.74 6.25 15.35
N LEU A 61 8.02 5.91 15.51
CA LEU A 61 8.46 4.65 16.12
C LEU A 61 7.98 4.45 17.57
N PRO A 62 8.15 5.41 18.51
CA PRO A 62 7.63 5.27 19.87
C PRO A 62 6.10 5.10 19.90
N VAL A 63 5.38 5.82 19.05
CA VAL A 63 3.91 5.73 18.95
C VAL A 63 3.48 4.35 18.45
N LEU A 64 4.15 3.81 17.43
CA LEU A 64 3.89 2.46 16.92
C LEU A 64 4.18 1.39 17.99
N ARG A 65 5.27 1.53 18.75
CA ARG A 65 5.62 0.60 19.84
C ARG A 65 4.60 0.62 20.97
N GLN A 66 4.11 1.80 21.34
CA GLN A 66 3.01 1.90 22.31
C GLN A 66 1.74 1.23 21.77
N PHE A 67 1.38 1.52 20.51
CA PHE A 67 0.23 0.88 19.87
C PHE A 67 0.35 -0.65 19.82
N ARG A 68 1.57 -1.18 19.60
CA ARG A 68 1.88 -2.62 19.65
C ARG A 68 1.67 -3.19 21.04
N ALA A 69 2.20 -2.55 22.09
CA ALA A 69 1.99 -2.96 23.47
C ALA A 69 0.49 -2.96 23.86
N ASP A 70 -0.23 -1.91 23.51
CA ASP A 70 -1.66 -1.79 23.78
C ASP A 70 -2.48 -2.86 23.04
N THR A 71 -2.07 -3.22 21.82
CA THR A 71 -2.68 -4.30 21.05
C THR A 71 -2.51 -5.64 21.75
N TYR A 72 -1.31 -5.93 22.27
CA TYR A 72 -1.03 -7.19 22.97
C TYR A 72 -1.82 -7.29 24.26
N TRP A 73 -1.88 -6.20 25.01
CA TRP A 73 -2.71 -6.10 26.19
C TRP A 73 -4.19 -6.36 25.87
N ALA A 74 -4.72 -5.73 24.82
CA ALA A 74 -6.11 -5.90 24.40
C ALA A 74 -6.44 -7.34 23.97
N MET A 75 -5.52 -8.00 23.25
CA MET A 75 -5.65 -9.40 22.83
C MET A 75 -5.51 -10.38 23.99
N GLY A 76 -4.69 -10.05 25.01
CA GLY A 76 -4.49 -10.85 26.21
C GLY A 76 -5.63 -10.77 27.24
N GLY A 77 -6.71 -10.03 26.96
CA GLY A 77 -7.86 -9.90 27.86
C GLY A 77 -7.82 -8.68 28.79
N GLY A 78 -6.89 -7.75 28.58
CA GLY A 78 -6.81 -6.51 29.34
C GLY A 78 -8.01 -5.57 29.15
N VAL A 79 -8.24 -4.67 30.13
CA VAL A 79 -9.27 -3.63 30.04
C VAL A 79 -8.96 -2.70 28.87
N ARG A 80 -9.90 -2.60 27.92
CA ARG A 80 -9.72 -1.86 26.66
C ARG A 80 -10.33 -0.47 26.76
N THR A 81 -9.52 0.55 27.05
CA THR A 81 -9.94 1.96 27.00
C THR A 81 -10.01 2.49 25.57
N ASN A 82 -9.30 1.86 24.63
CA ASN A 82 -9.32 2.20 23.21
C ASN A 82 -10.40 1.38 22.45
N PRO A 83 -11.47 2.02 21.92
CA PRO A 83 -12.56 1.31 21.23
C PRO A 83 -12.13 0.57 19.97
N LEU A 84 -11.09 1.05 19.27
CA LEU A 84 -10.53 0.38 18.10
C LEU A 84 -9.88 -0.94 18.50
N LEU A 85 -9.01 -0.92 19.51
CA LEU A 85 -8.33 -2.11 20.01
C LEU A 85 -9.32 -3.08 20.66
N HIS A 86 -10.37 -2.55 21.30
CA HIS A 86 -11.46 -3.37 21.82
C HIS A 86 -12.16 -4.15 20.71
N SER A 87 -12.62 -3.46 19.67
CA SER A 87 -13.31 -4.10 18.55
C SER A 87 -12.38 -5.05 17.80
N PHE A 88 -11.12 -4.68 17.59
CA PHE A 88 -10.15 -5.50 16.87
C PHE A 88 -9.86 -6.81 17.59
N SER A 89 -9.65 -6.78 18.91
CA SER A 89 -9.41 -8.00 19.68
C SER A 89 -10.65 -8.92 19.76
N GLN A 90 -11.88 -8.40 19.66
CA GLN A 90 -13.08 -9.22 19.46
C GLN A 90 -13.07 -9.92 18.09
N VAL A 91 -12.67 -9.21 17.04
CA VAL A 91 -12.48 -9.79 15.70
C VAL A 91 -11.41 -10.87 15.75
N CYS A 92 -10.28 -10.64 16.43
CA CYS A 92 -9.23 -11.64 16.56
C CYS A 92 -9.72 -12.92 17.23
N ALA A 93 -10.43 -12.80 18.36
CA ALA A 93 -11.00 -13.95 19.04
C ALA A 93 -12.01 -14.70 18.16
N ARG A 94 -12.89 -13.96 17.46
CA ARG A 94 -13.95 -14.54 16.64
C ARG A 94 -13.44 -15.29 15.40
N PHE A 95 -12.41 -14.76 14.75
CA PHE A 95 -11.86 -15.32 13.50
C PHE A 95 -10.54 -16.07 13.70
N ALA A 96 -10.21 -16.38 14.96
CA ALA A 96 -8.98 -17.06 15.34
C ALA A 96 -7.72 -16.40 14.74
N ILE A 97 -7.68 -15.07 14.70
CA ILE A 97 -6.47 -14.33 14.33
C ILE A 97 -5.52 -14.37 15.52
N THR A 98 -4.34 -14.90 15.28
CA THR A 98 -3.34 -15.18 16.31
C THR A 98 -2.51 -13.94 16.65
N LEU A 99 -1.94 -13.93 17.86
CA LEU A 99 -0.96 -12.91 18.23
C LEU A 99 0.24 -12.89 17.27
N LEU A 100 0.66 -14.06 16.76
CA LEU A 100 1.77 -14.18 15.80
C LEU A 100 1.48 -13.41 14.50
N GLU A 101 0.27 -13.52 13.95
CA GLU A 101 -0.12 -12.79 12.73
C GLU A 101 -0.14 -11.27 12.95
N VAL A 102 -0.64 -10.84 14.10
CA VAL A 102 -0.68 -9.43 14.49
C VAL A 102 0.73 -8.87 14.75
N ASP A 103 1.57 -9.63 15.44
CA ASP A 103 2.98 -9.30 15.70
C ASP A 103 3.76 -9.18 14.40
N THR A 104 3.57 -10.13 13.47
CA THR A 104 4.22 -10.10 12.14
C THR A 104 3.84 -8.84 11.36
N PHE A 105 2.57 -8.43 11.41
CA PHE A 105 2.11 -7.18 10.79
C PHE A 105 2.76 -5.93 11.41
N LEU A 106 2.78 -5.83 12.73
CA LEU A 106 3.35 -4.68 13.44
C LEU A 106 4.88 -4.63 13.30
N ALA A 107 5.55 -5.77 13.31
CA ALA A 107 6.99 -5.88 13.06
C ALA A 107 7.35 -5.43 11.64
N ALA A 108 6.54 -5.79 10.63
CA ALA A 108 6.73 -5.30 9.27
C ALA A 108 6.56 -3.77 9.17
N LYS A 109 5.56 -3.20 9.87
CA LYS A 109 5.38 -1.73 9.97
C LYS A 109 6.56 -1.05 10.66
N GLU A 110 7.08 -1.63 11.74
CA GLU A 110 8.24 -1.09 12.44
C GLU A 110 9.49 -1.15 11.55
N GLY A 111 9.72 -2.26 10.85
CA GLY A 111 10.80 -2.41 9.88
C GLY A 111 10.73 -1.37 8.76
N TYR A 112 9.53 -1.11 8.23
CA TYR A 112 9.31 -0.06 7.24
C TYR A 112 9.68 1.34 7.78
N LEU A 113 9.25 1.69 9.00
CA LEU A 113 9.62 2.96 9.63
C LEU A 113 11.13 3.09 9.87
N LEU A 114 11.79 2.01 10.28
CA LEU A 114 13.24 1.99 10.45
C LEU A 114 13.99 2.16 9.12
N ALA A 115 13.47 1.57 8.03
CA ALA A 115 14.03 1.75 6.70
C ALA A 115 13.88 3.19 6.23
N LEU A 116 12.70 3.80 6.43
CA LEU A 116 12.47 5.22 6.14
C LEU A 116 13.39 6.15 6.94
N ALA A 117 13.61 5.87 8.22
CA ALA A 117 14.51 6.69 9.05
C ALA A 117 15.97 6.66 8.57
N LYS A 118 16.36 5.60 7.84
CA LYS A 118 17.71 5.43 7.26
C LYS A 118 17.79 5.85 5.80
N ALA A 119 16.65 6.09 5.14
CA ALA A 119 16.61 6.44 3.73
C ALA A 119 17.31 7.78 3.49
N GLN A 120 18.06 7.87 2.40
CA GLN A 120 18.68 9.12 1.99
C GLN A 120 17.60 10.06 1.41
N PRO A 121 17.71 11.39 1.59
CA PRO A 121 16.70 12.34 1.12
C PRO A 121 16.34 12.23 -0.37
N ASP A 122 17.31 11.84 -1.19
CA ASP A 122 17.16 11.74 -2.65
C ASP A 122 16.97 10.29 -3.15
N SER A 123 16.84 9.33 -2.23
CA SER A 123 16.59 7.93 -2.57
C SER A 123 15.09 7.63 -2.70
N LEU A 124 14.77 6.61 -3.51
CA LEU A 124 13.41 6.08 -3.58
C LEU A 124 12.95 5.60 -2.18
N PRO A 125 11.72 5.94 -1.76
CA PRO A 125 11.21 5.44 -0.49
C PRO A 125 11.09 3.90 -0.56
N PRO A 126 11.38 3.19 0.55
CA PRO A 126 11.22 1.74 0.60
C PRO A 126 9.76 1.33 0.32
N LEU A 127 9.55 0.12 -0.19
CA LEU A 127 8.22 -0.44 -0.35
C LEU A 127 7.71 -1.01 0.99
N ASP A 128 6.48 -0.69 1.37
CA ASP A 128 5.87 -1.19 2.60
C ASP A 128 5.33 -2.63 2.42
N SER A 129 6.01 -3.61 3.00
CA SER A 129 5.64 -5.03 2.92
C SER A 129 4.63 -5.51 3.98
N SER A 130 4.15 -4.61 4.85
CA SER A 130 3.20 -4.97 5.92
C SER A 130 1.83 -5.45 5.43
N HIS A 131 1.51 -5.26 4.16
CA HIS A 131 0.30 -5.81 3.56
C HIS A 131 0.31 -7.34 3.52
N ARG A 132 1.48 -8.00 3.41
CA ARG A 132 1.57 -9.47 3.33
C ARG A 132 1.02 -10.21 4.57
N PRO A 133 1.43 -9.89 5.81
CA PRO A 133 0.84 -10.49 7.00
C PRO A 133 -0.64 -10.12 7.20
N LEU A 134 -1.07 -8.97 6.68
CA LEU A 134 -2.47 -8.56 6.70
C LEU A 134 -3.38 -9.48 5.87
N ILE A 135 -2.86 -10.03 4.76
CA ILE A 135 -3.61 -10.96 3.89
C ILE A 135 -4.08 -12.19 4.65
N ARG A 136 -3.25 -12.78 5.51
CA ARG A 136 -3.66 -13.96 6.28
C ARG A 136 -4.80 -13.62 7.26
N MET A 137 -4.71 -12.47 7.94
CA MET A 137 -5.78 -11.98 8.81
C MET A 137 -7.09 -11.72 8.05
N LEU A 138 -6.99 -11.15 6.85
CA LEU A 138 -8.13 -10.92 5.97
C LEU A 138 -8.78 -12.24 5.54
N LEU A 139 -7.97 -13.21 5.10
CA LEU A 139 -8.45 -14.52 4.65
C LEU A 139 -9.15 -15.31 5.77
N ARG A 140 -8.70 -15.18 7.03
CA ARG A 140 -9.42 -15.76 8.19
C ARG A 140 -10.83 -15.20 8.37
N ILE A 141 -11.08 -13.95 7.95
CA ILE A 141 -12.40 -13.32 8.05
C ILE A 141 -13.31 -13.80 6.91
N ILE A 142 -12.77 -13.92 5.70
CA ILE A 142 -13.57 -14.17 4.49
C ILE A 142 -13.76 -15.65 4.17
N LEU A 143 -12.84 -16.53 4.60
CA LEU A 143 -12.89 -17.97 4.34
C LEU A 143 -13.29 -18.77 5.58
N SER A 144 -13.79 -19.98 5.35
CA SER A 144 -13.89 -20.97 6.43
C SER A 144 -12.48 -21.44 6.84
N PRO A 145 -12.29 -21.92 8.09
CA PRO A 145 -11.01 -22.48 8.53
C PRO A 145 -10.50 -23.61 7.63
N THR A 146 -11.40 -24.39 7.02
CA THR A 146 -11.08 -25.50 6.12
C THR A 146 -10.67 -25.06 4.71
N ALA A 147 -11.07 -23.86 4.28
CA ALA A 147 -10.72 -23.32 2.96
C ALA A 147 -9.40 -22.53 2.99
N LEU A 148 -8.94 -22.12 4.16
CA LEU A 148 -7.67 -21.42 4.33
C LEU A 148 -6.50 -22.39 4.19
N ASN A 149 -5.68 -22.18 3.16
CA ASN A 149 -4.45 -22.95 2.93
C ASN A 149 -3.30 -22.03 2.51
N ASP A 150 -2.07 -22.49 2.70
CA ASP A 150 -0.88 -21.66 2.48
C ASP A 150 -0.65 -21.30 1.02
N SER A 151 -1.09 -22.14 0.07
CA SER A 151 -1.01 -21.82 -1.36
C SER A 151 -1.88 -20.61 -1.70
N LEU A 152 -3.14 -20.60 -1.23
CA LEU A 152 -4.05 -19.47 -1.44
C LEU A 152 -3.54 -18.21 -0.73
N VAL A 153 -3.00 -18.34 0.49
CA VAL A 153 -2.38 -17.21 1.19
C VAL A 153 -1.22 -16.63 0.37
N ALA A 154 -0.34 -17.49 -0.15
CA ALA A 154 0.78 -17.06 -0.99
C ALA A 154 0.31 -16.35 -2.27
N THR A 155 -0.68 -16.90 -2.97
CA THR A 155 -1.26 -16.26 -4.16
C THR A 155 -1.87 -14.90 -3.83
N CYS A 156 -2.65 -14.79 -2.74
CA CYS A 156 -3.24 -13.51 -2.33
C CYS A 156 -2.18 -12.50 -1.86
N GLN A 157 -1.06 -12.96 -1.31
CA GLN A 157 0.07 -12.10 -0.96
C GLN A 157 0.77 -11.55 -2.22
N ARG A 158 0.99 -12.39 -3.24
CA ARG A 158 1.52 -11.95 -4.54
C ARG A 158 0.63 -10.89 -5.19
N LEU A 159 -0.69 -11.09 -5.17
CA LEU A 159 -1.63 -10.05 -5.63
C LEU A 159 -1.42 -8.76 -4.84
N ALA A 160 -1.40 -8.84 -3.51
CA ALA A 160 -1.26 -7.67 -2.65
C ALA A 160 0.07 -6.94 -2.83
N ASP A 161 1.15 -7.66 -3.16
CA ASP A 161 2.44 -7.08 -3.56
C ASP A 161 2.29 -6.21 -4.81
N CYS A 162 1.63 -6.73 -5.86
CA CYS A 162 1.34 -5.96 -7.07
C CYS A 162 0.53 -4.70 -6.75
N LEU A 163 -0.54 -4.82 -5.95
CA LEU A 163 -1.38 -3.69 -5.58
C LEU A 163 -0.59 -2.62 -4.79
N GLN A 164 0.28 -3.05 -3.89
CA GLN A 164 1.12 -2.15 -3.11
C GLN A 164 2.18 -1.48 -3.98
N ALA A 165 2.77 -2.21 -4.95
CA ALA A 165 3.74 -1.67 -5.89
C ALA A 165 3.11 -0.64 -6.83
N ILE A 166 1.88 -0.88 -7.32
CA ILE A 166 1.11 0.10 -8.13
C ILE A 166 0.88 1.38 -7.32
N ASN A 167 0.45 1.26 -6.07
CA ASN A 167 0.23 2.43 -5.20
C ASN A 167 1.53 3.20 -4.91
N TRP A 168 2.63 2.48 -4.67
CA TRP A 168 3.95 3.08 -4.48
C TRP A 168 4.43 3.81 -5.75
N LEU A 169 4.30 3.17 -6.92
CA LEU A 169 4.69 3.75 -8.21
C LEU A 169 3.90 5.03 -8.50
N SER A 170 2.59 5.01 -8.25
CA SER A 170 1.72 6.18 -8.35
C SER A 170 2.17 7.31 -7.42
N SER A 171 2.54 7.00 -6.18
CA SER A 171 3.06 8.00 -5.24
C SER A 171 4.39 8.60 -5.70
N VAL A 172 5.30 7.77 -6.21
CA VAL A 172 6.62 8.19 -6.70
C VAL A 172 6.49 9.08 -7.94
N LEU A 173 5.65 8.69 -8.91
CA LEU A 173 5.43 9.47 -10.13
C LEU A 173 4.76 10.82 -9.86
N ASN A 174 3.80 10.84 -8.92
CA ASN A 174 3.13 12.08 -8.51
C ASN A 174 4.05 13.05 -7.76
N ALA A 175 5.13 12.58 -7.14
CA ALA A 175 6.13 13.44 -6.50
C ALA A 175 7.02 14.21 -7.51
N ARG A 176 6.93 13.91 -8.83
CA ARG A 176 7.47 14.63 -10.00
C ARG A 176 8.98 14.95 -10.05
N SER A 177 9.75 14.82 -8.97
CA SER A 177 11.19 15.08 -8.92
C SER A 177 12.03 13.94 -9.50
N ILE A 178 11.57 12.69 -9.35
CA ILE A 178 12.32 11.47 -9.70
C ILE A 178 12.32 11.19 -11.22
N LEU A 179 11.33 11.71 -11.96
CA LEU A 179 11.21 11.54 -13.41
C LEU A 179 12.24 12.34 -14.22
N ALA A 180 12.99 13.26 -13.58
CA ALA A 180 14.01 14.05 -14.25
C ALA A 180 15.31 13.25 -14.50
N GLU A 181 15.51 12.13 -13.80
CA GLU A 181 16.74 11.32 -13.90
C GLU A 181 16.53 10.04 -14.73
N PRO A 182 17.39 9.77 -15.74
CA PRO A 182 17.27 8.57 -16.59
C PRO A 182 17.36 7.25 -15.82
N LEU A 183 18.17 7.21 -14.75
CA LEU A 183 18.35 6.03 -13.90
C LEU A 183 17.09 5.73 -13.07
N GLY A 184 16.45 6.77 -12.52
CA GLY A 184 15.19 6.62 -11.80
C GLY A 184 14.10 6.06 -12.72
N ARG A 185 13.99 6.59 -13.94
CA ARG A 185 12.99 6.12 -14.90
C ARG A 185 13.12 4.63 -15.27
N ARG A 186 14.32 4.17 -15.60
CA ARG A 186 14.53 2.75 -15.96
C ARG A 186 14.16 1.81 -14.81
N GLN A 187 14.42 2.21 -13.57
CA GLN A 187 14.00 1.44 -12.39
C GLN A 187 12.47 1.36 -12.28
N LEU A 188 11.75 2.46 -12.57
CA LEU A 188 10.30 2.47 -12.55
C LEU A 188 9.68 1.61 -13.67
N GLU A 189 10.29 1.60 -14.87
CA GLU A 189 9.89 0.72 -15.97
C GLU A 189 10.06 -0.77 -15.60
N LEU A 190 11.19 -1.14 -14.96
CA LEU A 190 11.40 -2.51 -14.48
C LEU A 190 10.39 -2.93 -13.41
N VAL A 191 9.99 -2.02 -12.51
CA VAL A 191 8.94 -2.29 -11.52
C VAL A 191 7.59 -2.53 -12.21
N LEU A 192 7.26 -1.72 -13.21
CA LEU A 192 6.02 -1.85 -13.97
C LEU A 192 5.95 -3.18 -14.74
N ASP A 193 7.04 -3.57 -15.42
CA ASP A 193 7.13 -4.85 -16.11
C ASP A 193 7.03 -6.03 -15.12
N SER A 194 7.68 -5.93 -13.96
CA SER A 194 7.56 -6.95 -12.91
C SER A 194 6.13 -7.10 -12.40
N ILE A 195 5.38 -6.00 -12.25
CA ILE A 195 3.96 -6.04 -11.86
C ILE A 195 3.14 -6.79 -12.92
N ARG A 196 3.35 -6.49 -14.20
CA ARG A 196 2.62 -7.13 -15.31
C ARG A 196 2.87 -8.63 -15.35
N THR A 197 4.14 -9.05 -15.36
CA THR A 197 4.50 -10.48 -15.37
C THR A 197 3.90 -11.21 -14.16
N GLU A 198 3.91 -10.57 -12.99
CA GLU A 198 3.35 -11.17 -11.79
C GLU A 198 1.83 -11.31 -11.88
N LEU A 199 1.12 -10.31 -12.42
CA LEU A 199 -0.33 -10.36 -12.65
C LEU A 199 -0.73 -11.39 -13.73
N GLU A 200 0.04 -11.53 -14.81
CA GLU A 200 -0.19 -12.50 -15.89
C GLU A 200 -0.02 -13.95 -15.41
N THR A 201 0.89 -14.18 -14.47
CA THR A 201 1.17 -15.51 -13.91
C THR A 201 0.38 -15.81 -12.64
N LEU A 202 -0.52 -14.91 -12.24
CA LEU A 202 -1.26 -15.02 -11.00
C LEU A 202 -2.45 -15.97 -11.15
N ASP A 203 -2.32 -17.19 -10.63
CA ASP A 203 -3.40 -18.17 -10.63
C ASP A 203 -4.26 -18.04 -9.36
N LEU A 204 -5.18 -17.06 -9.36
CA LEU A 204 -6.22 -16.96 -8.35
C LEU A 204 -7.37 -17.90 -8.70
N PRO A 205 -7.80 -18.79 -7.78
CA PRO A 205 -8.91 -19.68 -8.03
C PRO A 205 -10.24 -18.93 -7.83
N VAL A 206 -10.45 -17.83 -8.56
CA VAL A 206 -11.55 -16.87 -8.37
C VAL A 206 -12.89 -17.58 -8.38
N GLU A 207 -13.10 -18.51 -9.31
CA GLU A 207 -14.37 -19.25 -9.44
C GLU A 207 -14.71 -20.15 -8.24
N SER A 208 -13.70 -20.55 -7.47
CA SER A 208 -13.90 -21.33 -6.24
C SER A 208 -14.23 -20.47 -5.02
N LEU A 209 -14.09 -19.15 -5.12
CA LEU A 209 -14.29 -18.24 -4.00
C LEU A 209 -15.77 -17.91 -3.79
N PRO A 210 -16.19 -17.59 -2.56
CA PRO A 210 -17.53 -17.10 -2.28
C PRO A 210 -17.91 -15.90 -3.15
N ALA A 211 -19.20 -15.78 -3.48
CA ALA A 211 -19.69 -14.71 -4.36
C ALA A 211 -19.30 -13.31 -3.86
N GLU A 212 -19.39 -13.04 -2.56
CA GLU A 212 -18.99 -11.75 -1.99
C GLU A 212 -17.50 -11.46 -2.18
N VAL A 213 -16.66 -12.49 -2.09
CA VAL A 213 -15.21 -12.39 -2.30
C VAL A 213 -14.90 -12.11 -3.77
N ARG A 214 -15.56 -12.81 -4.70
CA ARG A 214 -15.43 -12.53 -6.14
C ARG A 214 -15.84 -11.10 -6.47
N SER A 215 -16.95 -10.63 -5.93
CA SER A 215 -17.40 -9.24 -6.11
C SER A 215 -16.39 -8.23 -5.57
N ALA A 216 -15.86 -8.45 -4.36
CA ALA A 216 -14.85 -7.58 -3.76
C ALA A 216 -13.56 -7.54 -4.59
N ILE A 217 -13.06 -8.70 -5.04
CA ILE A 217 -11.90 -8.80 -5.93
C ILE A 217 -12.18 -8.06 -7.24
N GLY A 218 -13.38 -8.19 -7.82
CA GLY A 218 -13.76 -7.47 -9.03
C GLY A 218 -13.76 -5.95 -8.88
N VAL A 219 -14.20 -5.42 -7.72
CA VAL A 219 -14.15 -3.98 -7.41
C VAL A 219 -12.70 -3.49 -7.34
N ILE A 220 -11.85 -4.21 -6.58
CA ILE A 220 -10.42 -3.89 -6.45
C ILE A 220 -9.72 -3.99 -7.81
N GLY A 221 -9.93 -5.10 -8.52
CA GLY A 221 -9.29 -5.39 -9.79
C GLY A 221 -9.53 -4.30 -10.83
N ARG A 222 -10.78 -3.86 -11.02
CA ARG A 222 -11.09 -2.75 -11.94
C ARG A 222 -10.33 -1.48 -11.61
N HIS A 223 -10.33 -1.07 -10.33
CA HIS A 223 -9.61 0.13 -9.92
C HIS A 223 -8.11 0.05 -10.22
N PHE A 224 -7.50 -1.11 -10.03
CA PHE A 224 -6.07 -1.28 -10.25
C PHE A 224 -5.69 -1.43 -11.71
N VAL A 225 -6.56 -1.98 -12.56
CA VAL A 225 -6.38 -1.96 -14.02
C VAL A 225 -6.39 -0.51 -14.51
N ASP A 226 -7.41 0.28 -14.14
CA ASP A 226 -7.50 1.70 -14.54
C ASP A 226 -6.25 2.48 -14.08
N LYS A 227 -5.75 2.17 -12.88
CA LYS A 227 -4.55 2.81 -12.33
C LYS A 227 -3.27 2.36 -13.01
N LEU A 228 -3.17 1.10 -13.43
CA LEU A 228 -2.02 0.62 -14.20
C LEU A 228 -1.94 1.34 -15.54
N ASP A 229 -3.07 1.46 -16.24
CA ASP A 229 -3.19 2.20 -17.51
C ASP A 229 -2.80 3.68 -17.34
N GLU A 230 -3.22 4.33 -16.24
CA GLU A 230 -2.83 5.71 -15.93
C GLU A 230 -1.31 5.83 -15.76
N LEU A 231 -0.68 4.91 -15.02
CA LEU A 231 0.77 4.94 -14.78
C LEU A 231 1.55 4.73 -16.08
N GLU A 232 1.08 3.84 -16.94
CA GLU A 232 1.64 3.61 -18.28
C GLU A 232 1.59 4.88 -19.14
N GLN A 233 0.46 5.57 -19.15
CA GLN A 233 0.32 6.83 -19.89
C GLN A 233 1.25 7.92 -19.34
N LEU A 234 1.40 8.03 -18.01
CA LEU A 234 2.32 8.98 -17.39
C LEU A 234 3.79 8.69 -17.75
N MET A 235 4.17 7.41 -17.74
CA MET A 235 5.52 6.96 -18.14
C MET A 235 5.79 7.23 -19.63
N ALA A 236 4.80 7.02 -20.50
CA ALA A 236 4.92 7.30 -21.94
C ALA A 236 4.95 8.82 -22.24
N CYS A 237 4.13 9.63 -21.57
CA CYS A 237 4.04 11.07 -21.82
C CYS A 237 5.29 11.83 -21.36
N SER A 238 5.87 11.43 -20.22
CA SER A 238 7.15 11.97 -19.75
C SER A 238 8.31 11.69 -20.74
N ALA A 239 8.27 10.55 -21.44
CA ALA A 239 9.21 10.23 -22.53
C ALA A 239 9.14 11.23 -23.68
N CYS A 240 7.92 11.59 -24.08
CA CYS A 240 7.67 12.53 -25.17
C CYS A 240 8.15 13.96 -24.83
N GLN A 241 7.98 14.39 -23.57
CA GLN A 241 8.43 15.71 -23.11
C GLN A 241 9.96 15.82 -23.03
N ILE A 242 10.67 14.75 -22.65
CA ILE A 242 12.14 14.72 -22.62
C ILE A 242 12.72 14.67 -24.04
N ALA A 243 12.15 13.86 -24.93
CA ALA A 243 12.57 13.77 -26.34
C ALA A 243 12.47 15.13 -27.06
N ARG A 244 11.44 15.93 -26.74
CA ARG A 244 11.32 17.31 -27.26
C ARG A 244 12.41 18.24 -26.72
N ARG A 245 12.82 18.11 -25.46
CA ARG A 245 13.91 18.92 -24.87
C ARG A 245 15.29 18.54 -25.40
N SER A 246 15.54 17.26 -25.70
CA SER A 246 16.80 16.81 -26.32
C SER A 246 16.89 17.21 -27.80
N CYS A 247 15.77 17.19 -28.54
CA CYS A 247 15.74 17.74 -29.91
C CYS A 247 16.02 19.25 -29.95
N CYS A 248 15.54 20.03 -28.97
CA CYS A 248 15.83 21.46 -28.91
C CYS A 248 17.26 21.81 -28.47
N ARG A 249 18.01 20.89 -27.84
CA ARG A 249 19.42 21.13 -27.48
C ARG A 249 20.43 20.83 -28.59
N ASN A 250 20.08 19.96 -29.54
CA ASN A 250 20.96 19.63 -30.67
C ASN A 250 20.77 20.53 -31.91
N GLY A 251 19.88 21.53 -31.84
CA GLY A 251 19.57 22.44 -32.95
C GLY A 251 20.30 23.79 -32.94
N LEU A 252 21.27 24.02 -32.05
CA LEU A 252 21.96 25.32 -31.89
C LEU A 252 23.49 25.20 -31.92
N THR A 253 24.05 24.46 -32.88
CA THR A 253 25.48 24.59 -33.23
C THR A 253 25.74 24.39 -34.73
N THR A 254 25.07 25.14 -35.60
CA THR A 254 25.60 25.43 -36.95
C THR A 254 25.14 26.81 -37.41
N SER A 255 25.90 27.83 -37.03
CA SER A 255 26.27 28.94 -37.93
C SER A 255 27.03 29.99 -37.13
N LYS A 256 28.34 30.05 -37.36
CA LYS A 256 29.14 31.27 -37.43
C LYS A 256 30.59 30.89 -37.67
N SER A 257 30.97 30.90 -38.95
CA SER A 257 32.31 31.28 -39.38
C SER A 257 32.15 31.85 -40.78
N ALA A 258 32.61 33.10 -40.90
CA ALA A 258 32.56 33.99 -42.05
C ALA A 258 33.39 33.48 -43.23
#